data_AF-A0A0A1XIC5-F1
#
_entry.id   AF-A0A0A1XIC5-F1
#
_cell.length_a   1.000
_cell.length_b   1.000
_cell.length_c   1.000
_cell.angle_alpha   90.00
_cell.angle_beta   90.00
_cell.angle_gamma   90.00
#
_symmetry.space_group_name_H-M   'P 1'
#
loop_
_entity.id
_entity.type
_entity.pdbx_description
1 polymer ?
#
loop_
_entity_poly.entity_id
_entity_poly.type
_entity_poly.pdbx_seq_one_letter_code
_entity_poly.pdbx_strand_id
1 'polypeptide(L)'
;MDYLYERLLRCLAWVMGAQIITKRVFKAILKLKEKFLFWPNENERLEIVTAMRKKMPGCIGYIDGSELKLAEAPAKKHELFYSRKRQYAIKMQAVCDYRLRIRQVTIGYPGSVHDAKIFLNSPLAKHPQRFLSDSQWIAGDSAYPFKEFLLTPFRQNSTDYTTEERESFNKYFSKYRVRIENCFGILIEKFGSLKELKFRMIH
;
A
#
# COMPACT_ATOMS: atom_id res chain seq x y z
N MET A 1 0.30 16.02 -7.44
CA MET A 1 0.71 15.51 -6.10
C MET A 1 -0.31 15.85 -5.03
N ASP A 2 -1.40 16.54 -5.38
CA ASP A 2 -2.39 17.10 -4.45
C ASP A 2 -3.46 16.11 -3.99
N TYR A 3 -3.72 15.03 -4.74
CA TYR A 3 -4.83 14.12 -4.44
C TYR A 3 -4.61 13.26 -3.17
N LEU A 4 -3.34 12.90 -2.91
CA LEU A 4 -2.96 12.14 -1.72
C LEU A 4 -2.78 13.05 -0.50
N TYR A 5 -2.39 14.30 -0.72
CA TYR A 5 -2.35 15.37 0.28
C TYR A 5 -3.77 15.73 0.73
N GLU A 6 -4.68 15.98 -0.21
CA GLU A 6 -6.11 16.20 0.03
C GLU A 6 -6.77 15.00 0.70
N ARG A 7 -6.47 13.75 0.34
CA ARG A 7 -7.08 12.58 1.01
C ARG A 7 -6.46 12.25 2.38
N LEU A 8 -5.15 12.40 2.57
CA LEU A 8 -4.56 12.26 3.91
C LEU A 8 -5.02 13.39 4.83
N LEU A 9 -5.04 14.64 4.36
CA LEU A 9 -5.56 15.77 5.15
C LEU A 9 -7.08 15.72 5.28
N ARG A 10 -7.84 15.21 4.31
CA ARG A 10 -9.28 14.99 4.52
C ARG A 10 -9.51 13.85 5.52
N CYS A 11 -8.71 12.79 5.52
CA CYS A 11 -8.82 11.74 6.53
C CYS A 11 -8.22 12.12 7.89
N LEU A 12 -7.24 13.03 7.98
CA LEU A 12 -6.53 13.39 9.23
C LEU A 12 -6.87 14.78 9.78
N ALA A 13 -7.28 15.74 8.94
CA ALA A 13 -7.71 17.07 9.37
C ALA A 13 -9.21 17.14 9.67
N TRP A 14 -10.01 16.18 9.20
CA TRP A 14 -11.40 15.99 9.67
C TRP A 14 -11.49 15.22 10.98
N VAL A 15 -10.37 14.61 11.35
CA VAL A 15 -10.19 13.94 12.62
C VAL A 15 -9.74 15.00 13.62
N MET A 16 -10.65 15.24 14.57
CA MET A 16 -10.41 15.72 15.94
C MET A 16 -10.82 17.16 16.29
N GLY A 17 -11.84 17.21 17.15
CA GLY A 17 -11.94 18.13 18.28
C GLY A 17 -10.96 17.81 19.41
N ALA A 18 -9.67 17.59 19.10
CA ALA A 18 -8.60 17.54 20.07
C ALA A 18 -7.55 18.60 19.71
N GLN A 19 -7.67 19.70 20.45
CA GLN A 19 -6.75 20.80 20.76
C GLN A 19 -5.42 20.82 19.98
N ILE A 20 -5.22 21.93 19.24
CA ILE A 20 -3.99 22.61 18.73
C ILE A 20 -2.66 21.83 18.72
N ILE A 21 -2.29 21.13 19.80
CA ILE A 21 -1.12 20.27 19.95
C ILE A 21 -1.08 19.21 18.83
N THR A 22 -2.19 18.50 18.58
CA THR A 22 -2.18 17.44 17.56
C THR A 22 -2.06 18.01 16.16
N LYS A 23 -2.65 19.17 15.88
CA LYS A 23 -2.50 19.86 14.58
C LYS A 23 -1.05 20.28 14.31
N ARG A 24 -0.32 20.77 15.32
CA ARG A 24 1.10 21.14 15.18
C ARG A 24 1.97 19.92 14.89
N VAL A 25 1.74 18.81 15.62
CA VAL A 25 2.45 17.55 15.42
C VAL A 25 2.15 16.97 14.03
N PHE A 26 0.88 16.89 13.62
CA PHE A 26 0.52 16.45 12.28
C PHE A 26 1.16 17.33 11.20
N LYS A 27 1.13 18.66 11.36
CA LYS A 27 1.77 19.58 10.41
C LYS A 27 3.28 19.34 10.33
N ALA A 28 3.96 19.08 11.45
CA ALA A 28 5.39 18.75 11.47
C ALA A 28 5.68 17.41 10.79
N ILE A 29 4.90 16.36 11.08
CA ILE A 29 5.02 15.05 10.43
C ILE A 29 4.80 15.17 8.92
N LEU A 30 3.78 15.93 8.51
CA LEU A 30 3.48 16.16 7.09
C LEU A 30 4.59 16.94 6.38
N LYS A 31 5.27 17.88 7.06
CA LYS A 31 6.48 18.54 6.51
C LYS A 31 7.63 17.56 6.30
N LEU A 32 7.71 16.49 7.09
CA LEU A 32 8.73 15.45 6.93
C LEU A 32 8.34 14.39 5.88
N LYS A 33 7.10 14.39 5.40
CA LYS A 33 6.58 13.38 4.46
C LYS A 33 7.48 13.25 3.24
N GLU A 34 7.83 14.35 2.59
CA GLU A 34 8.62 14.33 1.34
C GLU A 34 10.04 13.79 1.55
N LYS A 35 10.56 13.84 2.79
CA LYS A 35 11.86 13.28 3.15
C LYS A 35 11.85 11.76 3.27
N PHE A 36 10.70 11.14 3.60
CA PHE A 36 10.62 9.72 3.92
C PHE A 36 9.69 8.92 3.01
N LEU A 37 8.71 9.58 2.40
CA LEU A 37 7.71 9.01 1.51
C LEU A 37 7.82 9.68 0.14
N PHE A 38 8.72 9.14 -0.66
CA PHE A 38 8.94 9.53 -2.03
C PHE A 38 9.19 8.28 -2.86
N TRP A 39 8.86 8.38 -4.15
CA TRP A 39 9.22 7.35 -5.09
C TRP A 39 10.71 7.44 -5.42
N PRO A 40 11.47 6.33 -5.40
CA PRO A 40 12.90 6.36 -5.71
C PRO A 40 13.15 6.96 -7.10
N ASN A 41 14.16 7.82 -7.19
CA ASN A 41 14.66 8.32 -8.48
C ASN A 41 15.31 7.18 -9.27
N GLU A 42 15.71 7.46 -10.51
CA GLU A 42 16.26 6.44 -11.41
C GLU A 42 17.49 5.72 -10.83
N ASN A 43 18.45 6.47 -10.28
CA ASN A 43 19.65 5.89 -9.66
C ASN A 43 19.30 4.97 -8.49
N GLU A 44 18.41 5.41 -7.59
CA GLU A 44 17.98 4.58 -6.45
C GLU A 44 17.19 3.35 -6.92
N ARG A 45 16.42 3.44 -8.02
CA ARG A 45 15.77 2.27 -8.63
C ARG A 45 16.78 1.28 -9.19
N LEU A 46 17.84 1.76 -9.86
CA LEU A 46 18.92 0.90 -10.36
C LEU A 46 19.66 0.19 -9.23
N GLU A 47 19.89 0.86 -8.10
CA GLU A 47 20.45 0.25 -6.89
C GLU A 47 19.54 -0.86 -6.36
N ILE A 48 18.23 -0.59 -6.24
CA ILE A 48 17.24 -1.58 -5.79
C ILE A 48 17.23 -2.80 -6.71
N VAL A 49 17.14 -2.58 -8.03
CA VAL A 49 17.15 -3.67 -9.03
C VAL A 49 18.45 -4.46 -8.96
N THR A 50 19.58 -3.80 -8.78
CA THR A 50 20.89 -4.45 -8.67
C THR A 50 20.98 -5.30 -7.40
N ALA A 51 20.51 -4.79 -6.26
CA ALA A 51 20.45 -5.53 -5.00
C ALA A 51 19.52 -6.76 -5.09
N MET A 52 18.47 -6.66 -5.90
CA MET A 52 17.47 -7.72 -6.10
C MET A 52 17.76 -8.63 -7.30
N ARG A 53 18.79 -8.35 -8.11
CA ARG A 53 19.04 -9.02 -9.40
C ARG A 53 19.05 -10.54 -9.32
N LYS A 54 19.70 -11.14 -8.31
CA LYS A 54 19.78 -12.60 -8.14
C LYS A 54 18.52 -13.24 -7.55
N LYS A 55 17.57 -12.42 -7.11
CA LYS A 55 16.40 -12.82 -6.32
C LYS A 55 15.12 -12.55 -7.11
N MET A 56 14.87 -11.30 -7.47
CA MET A 56 13.70 -10.85 -8.23
C MET A 56 14.21 -9.84 -9.27
N PRO A 57 14.74 -10.28 -10.42
CA PRO A 57 15.29 -9.39 -11.44
C PRO A 57 14.27 -8.35 -11.91
N GLY A 58 14.66 -7.07 -11.94
CA GLY A 58 13.77 -5.97 -12.33
C GLY A 58 12.76 -5.53 -11.26
N CYS A 59 12.66 -6.25 -10.14
CA CYS A 59 11.73 -5.91 -9.07
C CYS A 59 12.22 -4.70 -8.27
N ILE A 60 11.40 -3.65 -8.20
CA ILE A 60 11.70 -2.43 -7.45
C ILE A 60 10.95 -2.33 -6.11
N GLY A 61 9.95 -3.18 -5.88
CA GLY A 61 9.17 -3.16 -4.66
C GLY A 61 7.99 -4.12 -4.63
N TYR A 62 7.30 -4.12 -3.50
CA TYR A 62 6.21 -5.04 -3.16
C TYR A 62 4.98 -4.22 -2.80
N ILE A 63 3.84 -4.48 -3.44
CA ILE A 63 2.57 -3.79 -3.18
C ILE A 63 1.61 -4.71 -2.44
N ASP A 64 0.91 -4.14 -1.46
CA ASP A 64 -0.21 -4.81 -0.80
C ASP A 64 -1.16 -3.81 -0.13
N GLY A 65 -2.35 -4.28 0.19
CA GLY A 65 -3.36 -3.59 0.98
C GLY A 65 -3.32 -4.00 2.45
N SER A 66 -3.70 -3.07 3.32
CA SER A 66 -3.93 -3.28 4.74
C SER A 66 -5.18 -2.48 5.17
N GLU A 67 -5.71 -2.82 6.35
CA GLU A 67 -6.89 -2.20 6.93
C GLU A 67 -6.51 -1.50 8.22
N LEU A 68 -6.75 -0.19 8.29
CA LEU A 68 -6.67 0.57 9.53
C LEU A 68 -8.04 0.49 10.20
N LYS A 69 -8.12 -0.27 11.30
CA LYS A 69 -9.36 -0.49 12.04
C LYS A 69 -9.87 0.83 12.62
N LEU A 70 -11.18 1.06 12.53
CA LEU A 70 -11.86 2.16 13.21
C LEU A 70 -12.44 1.64 14.53
N ALA A 71 -12.24 2.39 15.62
CA ALA A 71 -12.80 2.04 16.93
C ALA A 71 -14.33 2.09 16.94
N GLU A 72 -14.90 3.00 16.15
CA GLU A 72 -16.33 3.26 16.06
C GLU A 72 -16.82 3.15 14.62
N ALA A 73 -18.10 2.83 14.47
CA ALA A 73 -18.77 2.93 13.18
C ALA A 73 -18.76 4.40 12.71
N PRO A 74 -18.52 4.67 11.42
CA PRO A 74 -18.75 5.99 10.85
C PRO A 74 -20.20 6.44 11.09
N ALA A 75 -20.43 7.74 11.29
CA ALA A 75 -21.77 8.28 11.52
C ALA A 75 -22.65 8.26 10.25
N LYS A 76 -22.02 8.24 9.07
CA LYS A 76 -22.70 8.19 7.77
C LYS A 76 -22.12 7.08 6.91
N LYS A 77 -22.99 6.42 6.13
CA LYS A 77 -22.63 5.36 5.17
C LYS A 77 -21.69 4.30 5.78
N HIS A 78 -21.94 3.93 7.03
CA HIS A 78 -21.07 3.06 7.82
C HIS A 78 -20.85 1.69 7.15
N GLU A 79 -21.85 1.20 6.42
CA GLU A 79 -21.83 -0.01 5.61
C GLU A 79 -20.68 -0.03 4.59
N LEU A 80 -20.29 1.12 4.05
CA LEU A 80 -19.17 1.20 3.11
C LEU A 80 -17.83 0.93 3.79
N PHE A 81 -17.71 1.26 5.07
CA PHE A 81 -16.47 1.07 5.83
C PHE A 81 -16.39 -0.31 6.49
N TYR A 82 -17.50 -1.07 6.48
CA TYR A 82 -17.50 -2.42 6.99
C TYR A 82 -16.83 -3.37 5.99
N SER A 83 -15.72 -3.95 6.43
CA SER A 83 -14.87 -4.82 5.62
C SER A 83 -15.31 -6.28 5.69
N ARG A 84 -14.74 -7.10 4.80
CA ARG A 84 -14.89 -8.58 4.82
C ARG A 84 -14.35 -9.21 6.10
N LYS A 85 -13.47 -8.51 6.83
CA LYS A 85 -12.95 -8.93 8.14
C LYS A 85 -13.91 -8.64 9.29
N ARG A 86 -15.17 -8.29 9.00
CA ARG A 86 -16.23 -8.00 10.00
C ARG A 86 -15.84 -6.87 10.97
N GLN A 87 -15.19 -5.85 10.44
CA GLN A 87 -14.77 -4.66 11.18
C GLN A 87 -14.92 -3.40 10.33
N TYR A 88 -15.15 -2.25 10.98
CA TYR A 88 -15.05 -0.95 10.32
C TYR A 88 -13.59 -0.60 10.10
N ALA A 89 -13.23 -0.24 8.86
CA ALA A 89 -11.86 0.05 8.50
C ALA A 89 -11.73 1.09 7.39
N ILE A 90 -10.57 1.74 7.36
CA ILE A 90 -10.07 2.50 6.21
C ILE A 90 -8.98 1.67 5.55
N LYS A 91 -9.05 1.52 4.23
CA LYS A 91 -8.02 0.83 3.46
C LYS A 91 -6.79 1.72 3.29
N MET A 92 -5.63 1.09 3.44
CA MET A 92 -4.32 1.60 3.11
C MET A 92 -3.68 0.65 2.11
N GLN A 93 -3.15 1.15 1.01
CA GLN A 93 -2.33 0.39 0.08
C GLN A 93 -0.96 1.02 0.03
N ALA A 94 0.10 0.22 0.05
CA ALA A 94 1.46 0.75 -0.01
C ALA A 94 2.36 -0.09 -0.88
N VAL A 95 3.41 0.55 -1.40
CA VAL A 95 4.56 -0.11 -2.00
C VAL A 95 5.75 0.06 -1.06
N CYS A 96 6.44 -1.03 -0.72
CA CYS A 96 7.72 -0.97 -0.01
C CYS A 96 8.86 -1.54 -0.87
N ASP A 97 10.08 -1.05 -0.66
CA ASP A 97 11.26 -1.63 -1.30
C ASP A 97 11.82 -2.84 -0.51
N TYR A 98 12.92 -3.41 -1.00
CA TYR A 98 13.57 -4.56 -0.36
C TYR A 98 14.13 -4.29 1.05
N ARG A 99 14.29 -3.01 1.43
CA ARG A 99 14.73 -2.53 2.75
C ARG A 99 13.55 -2.15 3.64
N LEU A 100 12.32 -2.50 3.26
CA LEU A 100 11.09 -2.19 3.98
C LEU A 100 10.80 -0.69 4.09
N ARG A 101 11.35 0.13 3.18
CA ARG A 101 11.02 1.56 3.10
C ARG A 101 9.75 1.73 2.28
N ILE A 102 8.74 2.42 2.84
CA ILE A 102 7.51 2.75 2.13
C ILE A 102 7.83 3.80 1.06
N ARG A 103 7.57 3.48 -0.21
CA ARG A 103 7.86 4.32 -1.38
C ARG A 103 6.64 4.99 -1.96
N GLN A 104 5.49 4.38 -1.75
CA GLN A 104 4.20 4.91 -2.17
C GLN A 104 3.16 4.45 -1.15
N VAL A 105 2.20 5.31 -0.86
CA VAL A 105 1.02 4.93 -0.07
C VAL A 105 -0.21 5.58 -0.67
N THR A 106 -1.34 4.88 -0.64
CA THR A 106 -2.68 5.35 -0.98
C THR A 106 -3.60 5.02 0.19
N ILE A 107 -4.25 6.00 0.81
CA ILE A 107 -5.16 5.78 1.95
C ILE A 107 -6.51 6.43 1.71
N GLY A 108 -7.50 6.08 2.53
CA GLY A 108 -8.78 6.80 2.59
C GLY A 108 -9.84 6.19 1.67
N TYR A 109 -9.70 4.91 1.34
CA TYR A 109 -10.80 4.14 0.76
C TYR A 109 -11.59 3.44 1.87
N PRO A 110 -12.91 3.30 1.74
CA PRO A 110 -13.71 2.51 2.68
C PRO A 110 -13.28 1.04 2.75
N GLY A 111 -13.43 0.41 3.92
CA GLY A 111 -13.07 -0.99 4.19
C GLY A 111 -13.68 -2.03 3.26
N SER A 112 -14.82 -1.74 2.62
CA SER A 112 -15.45 -2.61 1.61
C SER A 112 -14.73 -2.63 0.25
N VAL A 113 -13.83 -1.67 -0.02
CA VAL A 113 -13.19 -1.52 -1.32
C VAL A 113 -12.05 -2.52 -1.49
N HIS A 114 -12.07 -3.24 -2.62
CA HIS A 114 -11.01 -4.16 -3.03
C HIS A 114 -9.69 -3.48 -3.36
N ASP A 115 -8.58 -4.13 -3.01
CA ASP A 115 -7.23 -3.62 -3.24
C ASP A 115 -6.90 -3.40 -4.72
N ALA A 116 -7.38 -4.28 -5.61
CA ALA A 116 -7.29 -4.08 -7.06
C ALA A 116 -7.92 -2.75 -7.51
N LYS A 117 -9.08 -2.39 -6.96
CA LYS A 117 -9.77 -1.13 -7.29
C LYS A 117 -8.99 0.07 -6.77
N ILE A 118 -8.36 -0.04 -5.60
CA ILE A 118 -7.48 1.01 -5.06
C ILE A 118 -6.28 1.19 -5.99
N PHE A 119 -5.64 0.10 -6.41
CA PHE A 119 -4.48 0.13 -7.29
C PHE A 119 -4.82 0.76 -8.64
N LEU A 120 -5.90 0.34 -9.30
CA LEU A 120 -6.33 0.91 -10.59
C LEU A 120 -6.59 2.42 -10.51
N ASN A 121 -6.93 2.94 -9.32
CA ASN A 121 -7.13 4.37 -9.10
C ASN A 121 -5.86 5.13 -8.66
N SER A 122 -4.79 4.41 -8.34
CA SER A 122 -3.52 4.99 -7.87
C SER A 122 -2.75 5.68 -9.01
N PRO A 123 -1.89 6.66 -8.68
CA PRO A 123 -1.00 7.27 -9.67
C PRO A 123 -0.10 6.25 -10.38
N LEU A 124 0.33 5.21 -9.67
CA LEU A 124 1.20 4.15 -10.19
C LEU A 124 0.53 3.39 -11.34
N ALA A 125 -0.75 3.02 -11.18
CA ALA A 125 -1.47 2.31 -12.23
C ALA A 125 -1.87 3.21 -13.41
N LYS A 126 -2.17 4.49 -13.14
CA LYS A 126 -2.60 5.46 -14.16
C LYS A 126 -1.45 5.98 -15.02
N HIS A 127 -0.26 6.09 -14.44
CA HIS A 127 0.92 6.66 -15.09
C HIS A 127 2.19 5.87 -14.78
N PRO A 128 2.24 4.55 -15.05
CA PRO A 128 3.36 3.68 -14.68
C PRO A 128 4.72 4.19 -15.18
N GLN A 129 4.77 4.79 -16.36
CA GLN A 129 5.98 5.38 -16.97
C GLN A 129 6.60 6.52 -16.16
N ARG A 130 5.84 7.15 -15.24
CA ARG A 130 6.38 8.16 -14.32
C ARG A 130 7.08 7.55 -13.11
N PHE A 131 6.88 6.27 -12.88
CA PHE A 131 7.38 5.52 -11.72
C PHE A 131 8.41 4.47 -12.12
N LEU A 132 8.24 3.86 -13.29
CA LEU A 132 8.98 2.67 -13.69
C LEU A 132 9.59 2.89 -15.07
N SER A 133 10.87 2.51 -15.19
CA SER A 133 11.54 2.39 -16.49
C SER A 133 11.23 1.01 -17.09
N ASP A 134 11.52 0.84 -18.38
CA ASP A 134 11.36 -0.45 -19.07
C ASP A 134 12.09 -1.58 -18.33
N SER A 135 11.46 -2.75 -18.24
CA SER A 135 11.91 -3.91 -17.44
C SER A 135 11.82 -3.79 -15.92
N GLN A 136 11.35 -2.65 -15.38
CA GLN A 136 11.10 -2.51 -13.94
C GLN A 136 9.65 -2.85 -13.59
N TRP A 137 9.45 -3.54 -12.47
CA TRP A 137 8.12 -3.97 -12.03
C TRP A 137 8.02 -4.05 -10.51
N ILE A 138 6.78 -4.07 -10.01
CA ILE A 138 6.48 -4.34 -8.60
C ILE A 138 5.74 -5.67 -8.43
N ALA A 139 5.92 -6.30 -7.28
CA ALA A 139 5.29 -7.58 -6.95
C ALA A 139 4.00 -7.36 -6.15
N GLY A 140 2.86 -7.86 -6.63
CA GLY A 140 1.57 -7.82 -5.93
C GLY A 140 1.05 -9.21 -5.56
N ASP A 141 0.02 -9.24 -4.73
CA ASP A 141 -0.73 -10.48 -4.47
C ASP A 141 -1.60 -10.91 -5.68
N SER A 142 -2.26 -12.07 -5.57
CA SER A 142 -3.12 -12.62 -6.63
C SER A 142 -4.46 -11.89 -6.81
N ALA A 143 -4.83 -11.01 -5.86
CA ALA A 143 -6.03 -10.19 -5.96
C ALA A 143 -5.83 -8.99 -6.89
N TYR A 144 -4.59 -8.60 -7.18
CA TYR A 144 -4.26 -7.58 -8.17
C TYR A 144 -4.38 -8.09 -9.62
N PRO A 145 -4.60 -7.19 -10.59
CA PRO A 145 -4.48 -7.54 -12.00
C PRO A 145 -3.01 -7.72 -12.39
N PHE A 146 -2.71 -8.74 -13.19
CA PHE A 146 -1.41 -8.90 -13.83
C PHE A 146 -1.18 -7.79 -14.88
N LYS A 147 -0.01 -7.16 -14.86
CA LYS A 147 0.44 -6.16 -15.82
C LYS A 147 1.95 -6.28 -16.03
N GLU A 148 2.48 -5.75 -17.13
CA GLU A 148 3.93 -5.74 -17.40
C GLU A 148 4.75 -5.13 -16.25
N PHE A 149 4.20 -4.14 -15.57
CA PHE A 149 4.83 -3.43 -14.46
C PHE A 149 4.34 -3.89 -13.06
N LEU A 150 3.42 -4.86 -13.00
CA LEU A 150 2.87 -5.44 -11.78
C LEU A 150 2.70 -6.96 -11.96
N LEU A 151 3.70 -7.71 -11.48
CA LEU A 151 3.65 -9.16 -11.52
C LEU A 151 2.88 -9.69 -10.32
N THR A 152 2.10 -10.75 -10.55
CA THR A 152 1.28 -11.43 -9.54
C THR A 152 1.47 -12.94 -9.65
N PRO A 153 1.25 -13.72 -8.58
CA PRO A 153 1.22 -15.18 -8.64
C PRO A 153 0.27 -15.71 -9.71
N PHE A 154 0.57 -16.90 -10.26
CA PHE A 154 -0.37 -17.64 -11.08
C PHE A 154 -1.63 -17.96 -10.29
N ARG A 155 -2.79 -17.78 -10.93
CA ARG A 155 -4.07 -18.18 -10.34
C ARG A 155 -4.21 -19.69 -10.36
N GLN A 156 -4.99 -20.23 -9.42
CA GLN A 156 -5.19 -21.67 -9.30
C GLN A 156 -5.78 -22.29 -10.58
N ASN A 157 -6.67 -21.56 -11.26
CA ASN A 157 -7.30 -21.94 -12.52
C ASN A 157 -6.49 -21.55 -13.78
N SER A 158 -5.25 -21.08 -13.63
CA SER A 158 -4.37 -20.77 -14.77
C SER A 158 -4.02 -22.05 -15.52
N THR A 159 -4.12 -22.02 -16.85
CA THR A 159 -3.66 -23.11 -17.74
C THR A 159 -2.26 -22.84 -18.32
N ASP A 160 -1.70 -21.65 -18.07
CA ASP A 160 -0.33 -21.31 -18.45
C ASP A 160 0.66 -22.12 -17.60
N TYR A 161 1.63 -22.80 -18.22
CA TYR A 161 2.66 -23.65 -17.58
C TYR A 161 2.10 -24.87 -16.83
N THR A 162 2.98 -25.81 -16.44
CA THR A 162 2.56 -26.97 -15.66
C THR A 162 2.14 -26.57 -14.24
N THR A 163 1.42 -27.45 -13.54
CA THR A 163 1.07 -27.21 -12.13
C THR A 163 2.31 -27.09 -11.27
N GLU A 164 3.33 -27.93 -11.45
CA GLU A 164 4.57 -27.84 -10.65
C GLU A 164 5.31 -26.52 -10.90
N GLU A 165 5.38 -26.05 -12.14
CA GLU A 165 6.03 -24.78 -12.49
C GLU A 165 5.32 -23.60 -11.84
N ARG A 166 3.98 -23.55 -11.92
CA ARG A 166 3.17 -22.50 -11.29
C ARG A 166 3.32 -22.49 -9.78
N GLU A 167 3.28 -23.66 -9.14
CA GLU A 167 3.43 -23.78 -7.70
C GLU A 167 4.83 -23.40 -7.22
N SER A 168 5.87 -23.83 -7.95
CA SER A 168 7.26 -23.45 -7.70
C SER A 168 7.45 -21.93 -7.79
N PHE A 169 6.92 -21.30 -8.85
CA PHE A 169 6.93 -19.85 -9.02
C PHE A 169 6.18 -19.17 -7.87
N ASN A 170 4.94 -19.56 -7.58
CA ASN A 170 4.11 -18.95 -6.55
C ASN A 170 4.74 -19.03 -5.15
N LYS A 171 5.36 -20.17 -4.83
CA LYS A 171 6.11 -20.38 -3.59
C LYS A 171 7.32 -19.44 -3.52
N TYR A 172 8.09 -19.36 -4.60
CA TYR A 172 9.24 -18.47 -4.68
C TYR A 172 8.84 -17.00 -4.59
N PHE A 173 7.80 -16.59 -5.32
CA PHE A 173 7.27 -15.24 -5.36
C PHE A 173 6.76 -14.79 -3.98
N SER A 174 6.02 -15.66 -3.29
CA SER A 174 5.48 -15.39 -1.95
C SER A 174 6.58 -15.15 -0.91
N LYS A 175 7.71 -15.86 -1.01
CA LYS A 175 8.89 -15.65 -0.14
C LYS A 175 9.40 -14.21 -0.17
N TYR A 176 9.26 -13.51 -1.29
CA TYR A 176 9.70 -12.12 -1.40
C TYR A 176 8.59 -11.13 -1.07
N ARG A 177 7.35 -11.42 -1.50
CA ARG A 177 6.18 -10.57 -1.25
C ARG A 177 5.97 -10.30 0.23
N VAL A 178 6.22 -11.28 1.12
CA VAL A 178 6.08 -11.13 2.59
C VAL A 178 6.75 -9.88 3.18
N ARG A 179 7.73 -9.27 2.47
CA ARG A 179 8.32 -7.98 2.85
C ARG A 179 7.29 -6.88 3.07
N ILE A 180 6.24 -6.77 2.25
CA ILE A 180 5.23 -5.72 2.43
C ILE A 180 4.41 -5.94 3.70
N GLU A 181 4.10 -7.20 4.04
CA GLU A 181 3.42 -7.57 5.28
C GLU A 181 4.31 -7.25 6.49
N ASN A 182 5.60 -7.58 6.42
CA ASN A 182 6.57 -7.21 7.45
C ASN A 182 6.70 -5.69 7.60
N CYS A 183 6.67 -4.94 6.48
CA CYS A 183 6.66 -3.49 6.48
C CYS A 183 5.43 -2.94 7.21
N PHE A 184 4.24 -3.51 6.97
CA PHE A 184 3.03 -3.13 7.70
C PHE A 184 3.10 -3.49 9.18
N GLY A 185 3.62 -4.67 9.53
CA GLY A 185 3.84 -5.07 10.92
C GLY A 185 4.71 -4.06 11.66
N ILE A 186 5.86 -3.68 11.09
CA ILE A 186 6.76 -2.68 11.67
C ILE A 186 6.05 -1.32 11.81
N LEU A 187 5.31 -0.89 10.78
CA LEU A 187 4.59 0.40 10.81
C LEU A 187 3.55 0.43 11.94
N ILE A 188 2.72 -0.61 12.04
CA ILE A 188 1.64 -0.69 13.02
C ILE A 188 2.18 -0.83 14.45
N GLU A 189 3.27 -1.57 14.65
CA GLU A 189 3.92 -1.69 15.96
C GLU A 189 4.61 -0.38 16.38
N LYS A 190 5.28 0.32 15.46
CA LYS A 190 5.91 1.63 15.76
C LYS A 190 4.88 2.71 16.07
N PHE A 191 3.75 2.69 15.37
CA PHE A 191 2.69 3.67 15.55
C PHE A 191 1.44 2.97 16.06
N GLY A 192 1.42 2.66 17.37
CA GLY A 192 0.30 1.94 18.00
C GLY A 192 -1.08 2.58 17.78
N SER A 193 -1.14 3.89 17.50
CA SER A 193 -2.37 4.58 17.09
C SER A 193 -2.98 4.04 15.80
N LEU A 194 -2.23 3.33 14.95
CA LEU A 194 -2.71 2.70 13.72
C LEU A 194 -3.37 1.32 13.95
N LYS A 195 -3.17 0.69 15.12
CA LYS A 195 -3.83 -0.59 15.47
C LYS A 195 -5.35 -0.42 15.52
N GLU A 196 -5.79 0.71 16.06
CA GLU A 196 -7.19 1.09 16.12
C GLU A 196 -7.30 2.61 16.17
N LEU A 197 -7.94 3.16 15.15
CA LEU A 197 -8.15 4.58 14.98
C LEU A 197 -9.32 5.03 15.85
N LYS A 198 -8.99 5.68 16.97
CA LYS A 198 -9.95 6.22 17.95
C LYS A 198 -10.39 7.63 17.58
N PHE A 199 -11.05 7.75 16.43
CA PHE A 199 -11.72 8.97 16.04
C PHE A 199 -13.07 8.68 15.43
N ARG A 200 -14.01 9.59 15.66
CA ARG A 200 -15.36 9.49 15.12
C ARG A 200 -15.40 10.14 13.73
N MET A 201 -15.74 9.36 12.70
CA MET A 201 -16.01 9.91 11.36
C MET A 201 -17.45 10.41 11.31
N ILE A 202 -17.64 11.72 11.25
CA ILE A 202 -18.96 12.35 11.40
C ILE A 202 -19.63 12.63 10.04
N HIS A 203 -18.89 12.52 8.93
CA HIS A 203 -19.35 12.90 7.59
C HIS A 203 -18.90 11.93 6.50
#